data_AF-A0A1S3QH34-F1
#
_entry.id   AF-A0A1S3QH34-F1
#
_cell.length_a   1.000
_cell.length_b   1.000
_cell.length_c   1.000
_cell.angle_alpha   90.00
_cell.angle_beta   90.00
_cell.angle_gamma   90.00
#
_symmetry.space_group_name_H-M   'P 1'
#
loop_
_entity.id
_entity.type
_entity.pdbx_description
1 polymer ?
#
loop_
_entity_poly.entity_id
_entity_poly.type
_entity_poly.pdbx_seq_one_letter_code
_entity_poly.pdbx_strand_id
1 'polypeptide(L)'
;PTSPNRGWFVPPFGGNPWWVYVVSALPALLVTILLFMDQQITAVIVNRKEHMLKKGAGYHLDLFWVAVLMIVCSFMGLPWYVAATVISIAHIDSLKMETETSAPGEMPKFLGVREQRVTGVCVFILTGLSVFMSPILKFIPMPVLYGVFLYMGVASLNGVQFMDRLQLLLMPAKHQPDLVYLRHVPLRKVHLFTFIQILCLALLWVLKSTVAAIIFPVMILALVAVRKTMDYMFSQHELSFLDDVIPEKDKKKKEDAKQKKKMRSIDSDIEDSDFPYNENVPSIKIPMDMMEQEPFLGDKASDRDKSSSFLDRHSSC
;
A
#
# COMPACT_ATOMS: atom_id res chain seq x y z
N PRO A 1 -24.44 -2.82 -35.01
CA PRO A 1 -24.52 -3.97 -34.06
C PRO A 1 -25.80 -4.82 -34.16
N THR A 2 -26.88 -4.32 -34.79
CA THR A 2 -28.21 -4.96 -34.88
C THR A 2 -28.57 -5.50 -36.27
N SER A 3 -27.61 -5.71 -37.17
CA SER A 3 -27.92 -6.26 -38.49
C SER A 3 -28.09 -7.79 -38.43
N PRO A 4 -29.18 -8.37 -38.94
CA PRO A 4 -29.45 -9.81 -38.88
C PRO A 4 -28.47 -10.67 -39.68
N ASN A 5 -27.69 -10.08 -40.59
CA ASN A 5 -26.72 -10.79 -41.44
C ASN A 5 -25.29 -10.86 -40.86
N ARG A 6 -25.07 -10.46 -39.60
CA ARG A 6 -23.72 -10.45 -39.00
C ARG A 6 -23.41 -11.81 -38.38
N GLY A 7 -22.46 -12.53 -38.98
CA GLY A 7 -21.85 -13.70 -38.35
C GLY A 7 -21.08 -13.33 -37.07
N TRP A 8 -20.96 -14.28 -36.14
CA TRP A 8 -20.22 -14.08 -34.88
C TRP A 8 -18.72 -13.89 -35.12
N PHE A 9 -18.22 -14.39 -36.25
CA PHE A 9 -16.84 -14.24 -36.69
C PHE A 9 -16.76 -13.19 -37.80
N VAL A 10 -15.89 -12.19 -37.62
CA VAL A 10 -15.61 -11.17 -38.63
C VAL A 10 -14.45 -11.67 -39.51
N PRO A 11 -14.68 -11.96 -40.81
CA PRO A 11 -13.61 -12.43 -41.68
C PRO A 11 -12.53 -11.33 -41.82
N PRO A 12 -11.25 -11.65 -41.56
CA PRO A 12 -10.17 -10.65 -41.60
C PRO A 12 -9.86 -10.15 -43.02
N PHE A 13 -10.18 -10.96 -44.04
CA PHE A 13 -9.92 -10.67 -45.45
C PHE A 13 -11.20 -10.79 -46.26
N GLY A 14 -11.46 -9.84 -47.17
CA GLY A 14 -12.51 -9.99 -48.19
C GLY A 14 -13.38 -8.78 -48.52
N GLY A 15 -13.25 -7.64 -47.82
CA GLY A 15 -14.12 -6.46 -48.06
C GLY A 15 -13.40 -5.17 -48.49
N ASN A 16 -12.15 -4.97 -48.08
CA ASN A 16 -11.47 -3.67 -48.17
C ASN A 16 -10.25 -3.68 -49.11
N PRO A 17 -9.90 -2.53 -49.72
CA PRO A 17 -8.68 -2.38 -50.50
C PRO A 17 -7.42 -2.75 -49.70
N TRP A 18 -6.41 -3.32 -50.35
CA TRP A 18 -5.19 -3.82 -49.68
C TRP A 18 -4.44 -2.73 -48.89
N TRP A 19 -4.49 -1.48 -49.33
CA TRP A 19 -3.91 -0.32 -48.65
C TRP A 19 -4.49 -0.09 -47.24
N VAL A 20 -5.75 -0.48 -47.01
CA VAL A 20 -6.41 -0.30 -45.69
C VAL A 20 -5.72 -1.13 -44.63
N TYR A 21 -5.20 -2.31 -44.96
CA TYR A 21 -4.44 -3.14 -44.02
C TYR A 21 -3.16 -2.44 -43.57
N VAL A 22 -2.43 -1.83 -44.51
CA VAL A 22 -1.21 -1.08 -44.21
C VAL A 22 -1.52 0.18 -43.38
N VAL A 23 -2.55 0.94 -43.77
CA VAL A 23 -2.97 2.13 -43.03
C VAL A 23 -3.46 1.78 -41.63
N SER A 24 -4.11 0.63 -41.45
CA SER A 24 -4.61 0.17 -40.15
C SER A 24 -3.49 -0.20 -39.16
N ALA A 25 -2.27 -0.44 -39.62
CA ALA A 25 -1.13 -0.71 -38.75
C ALA A 25 -0.78 0.50 -37.86
N LEU A 26 -0.96 1.73 -38.36
CA LEU A 26 -0.67 2.96 -37.61
C LEU A 26 -1.60 3.15 -36.40
N PRO A 27 -2.94 3.13 -36.53
CA PRO A 27 -3.83 3.18 -35.37
C PRO A 27 -3.71 1.93 -34.49
N ALA A 28 -3.43 0.74 -35.05
CA ALA A 28 -3.19 -0.46 -34.24
C ALA A 28 -1.97 -0.34 -33.34
N LEU A 29 -0.87 0.24 -33.84
CA LEU A 29 0.32 0.55 -33.05
C LEU A 29 -0.03 1.53 -31.91
N LEU A 30 -0.76 2.60 -32.23
CA LEU A 30 -1.17 3.60 -31.24
C LEU A 30 -2.02 2.96 -30.12
N VAL A 31 -3.02 2.16 -30.48
CA VAL A 31 -3.86 1.41 -29.53
C VAL A 31 -3.03 0.43 -28.68
N THR A 32 -2.05 -0.24 -29.29
CA THR A 32 -1.17 -1.17 -28.56
C THR A 32 -0.38 -0.44 -27.48
N ILE A 33 0.16 0.74 -27.78
CA ILE A 33 0.87 1.58 -26.80
C ILE A 33 -0.09 2.06 -25.69
N LEU A 34 -1.30 2.48 -26.06
CA LEU A 34 -2.35 2.87 -25.11
C LEU A 34 -2.66 1.76 -24.10
N LEU A 35 -2.96 0.56 -24.60
CA LEU A 35 -3.29 -0.60 -23.78
C LEU A 35 -2.12 -1.02 -22.90
N PHE A 36 -0.90 -1.03 -23.45
CA PHE A 36 0.29 -1.36 -22.69
C PHE A 36 0.50 -0.39 -21.52
N MET A 37 0.41 0.92 -21.77
CA MET A 37 0.62 1.91 -20.73
C MET A 37 -0.47 1.85 -19.67
N ASP A 38 -1.74 1.70 -20.05
CA ASP A 38 -2.84 1.63 -19.08
C ASP A 38 -2.77 0.37 -18.21
N GLN A 39 -2.42 -0.77 -18.82
CA GLN A 39 -2.20 -2.02 -18.08
C GLN A 39 -1.07 -1.88 -17.07
N GLN A 40 0.07 -1.31 -17.50
CA GLN A 40 1.24 -1.21 -16.64
C GLN A 40 1.04 -0.22 -15.49
N ILE A 41 0.39 0.92 -15.76
CA ILE A 41 0.03 1.89 -14.71
C ILE A 41 -0.91 1.24 -13.71
N THR A 42 -1.97 0.60 -14.19
CA THR A 42 -2.93 -0.08 -13.31
C THR A 42 -2.28 -1.20 -12.50
N ALA A 43 -1.43 -2.03 -13.12
CA ALA A 43 -0.72 -3.10 -12.46
C ALA A 43 0.25 -2.59 -11.39
N VAL A 44 0.95 -1.48 -11.63
CA VAL A 44 1.86 -0.87 -10.65
C VAL A 44 1.08 -0.27 -9.47
N ILE A 45 -0.06 0.36 -9.73
CA ILE A 45 -0.91 0.92 -8.68
C ILE A 45 -1.48 -0.20 -7.78
N VAL A 46 -1.98 -1.27 -8.40
CA VAL A 46 -2.51 -2.45 -7.68
C VAL A 46 -1.44 -3.19 -6.90
N ASN A 47 -0.24 -3.36 -7.47
CA ASN A 47 0.87 -4.08 -6.84
C ASN A 47 1.73 -3.17 -5.93
N ARG A 48 1.18 -2.06 -5.44
CA ARG A 48 1.88 -1.18 -4.51
C ARG A 48 2.22 -1.94 -3.22
N LYS A 49 3.44 -1.76 -2.73
CA LYS A 49 3.97 -2.43 -1.52
C LYS A 49 3.10 -2.23 -0.28
N GLU A 50 2.34 -1.15 -0.23
CA GLU A 50 1.43 -0.82 0.86
C GLU A 50 0.28 -1.80 1.03
N HIS A 51 -0.11 -2.52 -0.02
CA HIS A 51 -1.12 -3.56 0.07
C HIS A 51 -0.58 -4.86 0.69
N MET A 52 0.73 -4.95 0.99
CA MET A 52 1.39 -6.10 1.63
C MET A 52 0.99 -7.44 0.98
N LEU A 53 0.95 -7.46 -0.36
CA LEU A 53 0.63 -8.66 -1.14
C LEU A 53 1.70 -9.73 -0.91
N LYS A 54 1.26 -10.99 -0.73
CA LYS A 54 2.14 -12.11 -0.39
C LYS A 54 2.64 -12.86 -1.61
N LYS A 55 1.89 -12.84 -2.72
CA LYS A 55 2.32 -13.48 -3.99
C LYS A 55 3.06 -12.47 -4.87
N GLY A 56 4.01 -12.98 -5.66
CA GLY A 56 4.80 -12.17 -6.58
C GLY A 56 3.95 -11.52 -7.68
N ALA A 57 4.42 -10.38 -8.20
CA ALA A 57 3.75 -9.64 -9.25
C ALA A 57 4.00 -10.26 -10.63
N GLY A 58 2.93 -10.45 -11.41
CA GLY A 58 2.95 -11.12 -12.72
C GLY A 58 2.74 -10.18 -13.91
N TYR A 59 3.48 -9.07 -14.01
CA TYR A 59 3.27 -8.03 -15.05
C TYR A 59 3.26 -8.58 -16.48
N HIS A 60 4.23 -9.45 -16.83
CA HIS A 60 4.33 -10.01 -18.17
C HIS A 60 3.22 -11.01 -18.48
N LEU A 61 2.82 -11.81 -17.48
CA LEU A 61 1.75 -12.79 -17.63
C LEU A 61 0.40 -12.10 -17.86
N ASP A 62 0.16 -10.99 -17.16
CA ASP A 62 -1.04 -10.19 -17.28
C ASP A 62 -1.15 -9.57 -18.69
N LEU A 63 -0.06 -8.95 -19.17
CA LEU A 63 0.00 -8.43 -20.54
C LEU A 63 -0.23 -9.51 -21.61
N PHE A 64 0.31 -10.72 -21.41
CA PHE A 64 0.10 -11.84 -22.32
C PHE A 64 -1.38 -12.24 -22.41
N TRP A 65 -2.08 -12.36 -21.28
CA TRP A 65 -3.50 -12.70 -21.27
C TRP A 65 -4.38 -11.61 -21.87
N VAL A 66 -4.09 -10.34 -21.60
CA VAL A 66 -4.79 -9.22 -22.23
C VAL A 66 -4.61 -9.26 -23.75
N ALA A 67 -3.39 -9.53 -24.24
CA ALA A 67 -3.14 -9.66 -25.68
C ALA A 67 -3.92 -10.82 -26.32
N VAL A 68 -3.98 -11.98 -25.68
CA VAL A 68 -4.78 -13.12 -26.16
C VAL A 68 -6.27 -12.76 -26.22
N LEU A 69 -6.81 -12.13 -25.16
CA LEU A 69 -8.21 -11.71 -25.12
C LEU A 69 -8.53 -10.66 -26.19
N MET A 70 -7.60 -9.73 -26.45
CA MET A 70 -7.72 -8.73 -27.52
C MET A 70 -7.87 -9.36 -28.90
N ILE A 71 -7.06 -10.38 -29.21
CA ILE A 71 -7.14 -11.12 -30.47
C ILE A 71 -8.51 -11.77 -30.61
N VAL A 72 -8.98 -12.47 -29.57
CA VAL A 72 -10.30 -13.12 -29.55
C VAL A 72 -11.43 -12.11 -29.73
N CYS A 73 -11.40 -10.99 -28.97
CA CYS A 73 -12.41 -9.94 -29.09
C CYS A 73 -12.42 -9.28 -30.47
N SER A 74 -11.26 -9.13 -31.09
CA SER A 74 -11.14 -8.56 -32.45
C SER A 74 -11.78 -9.45 -33.51
N PHE A 75 -11.55 -10.77 -33.45
CA PHE A 75 -12.19 -11.72 -34.37
C PHE A 75 -13.71 -11.82 -34.16
N MET A 76 -14.16 -11.71 -32.91
CA MET A 76 -15.58 -11.73 -32.57
C MET A 76 -16.27 -10.36 -32.77
N GLY A 77 -15.50 -9.32 -33.10
CA GLY A 77 -15.98 -7.96 -33.24
C GLY A 77 -16.65 -7.40 -31.98
N LEU A 78 -16.13 -7.81 -30.81
CA LEU A 78 -16.48 -7.32 -29.47
C LEU A 78 -15.60 -6.11 -29.10
N PRO A 79 -16.08 -5.20 -28.23
CA PRO A 79 -15.25 -4.16 -27.66
C PRO A 79 -14.04 -4.73 -26.93
N TRP A 80 -12.92 -4.03 -27.03
CA TRP A 80 -11.70 -4.36 -26.31
C TRP A 80 -11.83 -4.08 -24.81
N TYR A 81 -11.19 -4.93 -24.01
CA TYR A 81 -11.17 -4.81 -22.55
C TYR A 81 -9.86 -4.17 -22.09
N VAL A 82 -9.97 -3.29 -21.09
CA VAL A 82 -8.84 -2.60 -20.47
C VAL A 82 -8.94 -2.76 -18.96
N ALA A 83 -7.80 -2.81 -18.27
CA ALA A 83 -7.78 -2.88 -16.81
C ALA A 83 -8.41 -1.63 -16.17
N ALA A 84 -9.32 -1.83 -15.23
CA ALA A 84 -10.07 -0.75 -14.60
C ALA A 84 -9.48 -0.40 -13.22
N THR A 85 -8.65 0.63 -13.16
CA THR A 85 -7.88 0.99 -11.94
C THR A 85 -8.74 1.20 -10.70
N VAL A 86 -9.79 2.03 -10.77
CA VAL A 86 -10.65 2.35 -9.62
C VAL A 86 -11.39 1.12 -9.10
N ILE A 87 -11.92 0.30 -10.01
CA ILE A 87 -12.65 -0.92 -9.65
C ILE A 87 -11.70 -1.94 -9.04
N SER A 88 -10.49 -2.10 -9.58
CA SER A 88 -9.46 -2.98 -9.03
C SER A 88 -9.03 -2.55 -7.62
N ILE A 89 -8.84 -1.25 -7.37
CA ILE A 89 -8.53 -0.74 -6.03
C ILE A 89 -9.69 -1.01 -5.07
N ALA A 90 -10.93 -0.72 -5.46
CA ALA A 90 -12.10 -0.98 -4.62
C ALA A 90 -12.26 -2.47 -4.28
N HIS A 91 -11.97 -3.35 -5.23
CA HIS A 91 -11.97 -4.80 -5.01
C HIS A 91 -10.90 -5.21 -3.99
N ILE A 92 -9.68 -4.68 -4.11
CA ILE A 92 -8.58 -4.94 -3.15
C ILE A 92 -8.93 -4.41 -1.76
N ASP A 93 -9.52 -3.22 -1.69
CA ASP A 93 -9.92 -2.60 -0.42
C ASP A 93 -11.02 -3.40 0.28
N SER A 94 -11.96 -3.99 -0.49
CA SER A 94 -12.95 -4.92 0.07
C SER A 94 -12.37 -6.23 0.63
N LEU A 95 -11.12 -6.55 0.26
CA LEU A 95 -10.39 -7.75 0.70
C LEU A 95 -9.30 -7.43 1.74
N LYS A 96 -9.25 -6.17 2.20
CA LYS A 96 -8.32 -5.68 3.21
C LYS A 96 -8.65 -6.26 4.58
N MET A 97 -7.64 -6.74 5.30
CA MET A 97 -7.77 -7.19 6.70
C MET A 97 -7.11 -6.18 7.64
N GLU A 98 -7.90 -5.70 8.60
CA GLU A 98 -7.46 -4.85 9.70
C GLU A 98 -7.49 -5.66 11.00
N THR A 99 -6.59 -5.35 11.95
CA THR A 99 -6.55 -6.07 13.24
C THR A 99 -7.81 -5.85 14.05
N GLU A 100 -8.53 -6.93 14.36
CA GLU A 100 -9.71 -6.91 15.24
C GLU A 100 -9.35 -6.66 16.72
N THR A 101 -8.09 -6.86 17.12
CA THR A 101 -7.66 -6.75 18.52
C THR A 101 -6.61 -5.64 18.66
N SER A 102 -7.06 -4.39 18.65
CA SER A 102 -6.26 -3.27 19.15
C SER A 102 -6.75 -2.95 20.56
N ALA A 103 -5.83 -2.78 21.52
CA ALA A 103 -6.19 -2.24 22.83
C ALA A 103 -6.89 -0.88 22.62
N PRO A 104 -7.92 -0.53 23.42
CA PRO A 104 -8.68 0.71 23.25
C PRO A 104 -7.72 1.92 23.19
N GLY A 105 -7.68 2.59 22.04
CA GLY A 105 -6.79 3.73 21.77
C GLY A 105 -5.64 3.48 20.77
N GLU A 106 -5.34 2.24 20.38
CA GLU A 106 -4.36 1.95 19.33
C GLU A 106 -5.04 1.91 17.95
N MET A 107 -4.51 2.64 16.96
CA MET A 107 -5.06 2.64 15.60
C MET A 107 -4.94 1.24 14.97
N PRO A 108 -5.95 0.77 14.22
CA PRO A 108 -5.96 -0.57 13.65
C PRO A 108 -4.71 -0.79 12.79
N LYS A 109 -3.98 -1.86 13.10
CA LYS A 109 -2.82 -2.27 12.31
C LYS A 109 -3.32 -3.01 11.09
N PHE A 110 -2.83 -2.59 9.93
CA PHE A 110 -3.10 -3.24 8.67
C PHE A 110 -2.30 -4.56 8.60
N LEU A 111 -2.99 -5.70 8.50
CA LEU A 111 -2.41 -7.05 8.48
C LEU A 111 -2.05 -7.54 7.07
N GLY A 112 -2.76 -7.03 6.04
CA GLY A 112 -2.56 -7.39 4.64
C GLY A 112 -3.88 -7.58 3.89
N VAL A 113 -3.80 -7.90 2.59
CA VAL A 113 -4.95 -8.21 1.73
C VAL A 113 -5.11 -9.72 1.56
N ARG A 114 -6.34 -10.23 1.60
CA ARG A 114 -6.64 -11.62 1.25
C ARG A 114 -6.69 -11.79 -0.26
N GLU A 115 -5.68 -12.45 -0.82
CA GLU A 115 -5.63 -12.73 -2.25
C GLU A 115 -6.53 -13.90 -2.65
N GLN A 116 -7.75 -13.58 -3.13
CA GLN A 116 -8.74 -14.55 -3.58
C GLN A 116 -8.86 -14.54 -5.11
N ARG A 117 -8.79 -15.71 -5.76
CA ARG A 117 -9.09 -15.84 -7.20
C ARG A 117 -10.58 -16.00 -7.50
N VAL A 118 -11.31 -16.64 -6.56
CA VAL A 118 -12.72 -17.01 -6.72
C VAL A 118 -13.62 -15.78 -6.80
N THR A 119 -13.38 -14.73 -6.02
CA THR A 119 -14.23 -13.53 -6.02
C THR A 119 -14.26 -12.85 -7.38
N GLY A 120 -13.10 -12.70 -8.03
CA GLY A 120 -13.02 -12.14 -9.39
C GLY A 120 -13.77 -12.99 -10.41
N VAL A 121 -13.54 -14.31 -10.41
CA VAL A 121 -14.24 -15.25 -11.32
C VAL A 121 -15.75 -15.23 -11.10
N CYS A 122 -16.21 -15.21 -9.84
CA CYS A 122 -17.62 -15.13 -9.50
C CYS A 122 -18.27 -13.84 -10.02
N VAL A 123 -17.60 -12.69 -9.92
CA VAL A 123 -18.12 -11.41 -10.45
C VAL A 123 -18.31 -11.49 -11.97
N PHE A 124 -17.36 -12.05 -12.71
CA PHE A 124 -17.50 -12.22 -14.17
C PHE A 124 -18.62 -13.21 -14.54
N ILE A 125 -18.76 -14.32 -13.80
CA ILE A 125 -19.85 -15.28 -14.00
C ILE A 125 -21.21 -14.62 -13.71
N LEU A 126 -21.34 -13.91 -12.60
CA LEU A 126 -22.56 -13.17 -12.25
C LEU A 126 -22.90 -12.09 -13.27
N THR A 127 -21.89 -11.43 -13.85
CA THR A 127 -22.08 -10.48 -14.94
C THR A 127 -22.65 -11.17 -16.18
N GLY A 128 -22.17 -12.36 -16.53
CA GLY A 128 -22.75 -13.17 -17.62
C GLY A 128 -24.17 -13.63 -17.32
N LEU A 129 -24.46 -14.03 -16.09
CA LEU A 129 -25.80 -14.46 -15.64
C LEU A 129 -26.78 -13.29 -15.47
N SER A 130 -26.30 -12.05 -15.43
CA SER A 130 -27.13 -10.85 -15.23
C SER A 130 -28.22 -10.69 -16.30
N VAL A 131 -28.00 -11.22 -17.51
CA VAL A 131 -28.99 -11.21 -18.60
C VAL A 131 -30.26 -11.97 -18.19
N PHE A 132 -30.13 -13.11 -17.52
CA PHE A 132 -31.27 -13.88 -17.03
C PHE A 132 -31.97 -13.21 -15.84
N MET A 133 -31.20 -12.48 -15.02
CA MET A 133 -31.70 -11.75 -13.86
C MET A 133 -32.20 -10.33 -14.20
N SER A 134 -32.26 -9.97 -15.49
CA SER A 134 -32.70 -8.64 -15.96
C SER A 134 -34.03 -8.15 -15.36
N PRO A 135 -35.08 -9.00 -15.19
CA PRO A 135 -36.34 -8.56 -14.58
C PRO A 135 -36.19 -8.06 -13.15
N ILE A 136 -35.23 -8.63 -12.39
CA ILE A 136 -34.94 -8.26 -11.01
C ILE A 136 -34.04 -7.02 -10.98
N LEU A 137 -33.01 -6.98 -11.83
CA LEU A 137 -32.05 -5.88 -11.90
C LEU A 137 -32.71 -4.54 -12.31
N LYS A 138 -33.81 -4.57 -13.08
CA LYS A 138 -34.55 -3.37 -13.47
C LYS A 138 -35.11 -2.57 -12.29
N PHE A 139 -35.35 -3.23 -11.14
CA PHE A 139 -35.86 -2.54 -9.94
C PHE A 139 -34.80 -1.68 -9.25
N ILE A 140 -33.53 -1.81 -9.62
CA ILE A 140 -32.44 -1.03 -9.02
C ILE A 140 -32.41 0.36 -9.67
N PRO A 141 -32.69 1.44 -8.94
CA PRO A 141 -32.73 2.78 -9.50
C PRO A 141 -31.29 3.27 -9.80
N MET A 142 -31.10 3.89 -10.96
CA MET A 142 -29.80 4.43 -11.39
C MET A 142 -29.15 5.42 -10.39
N PRO A 143 -29.89 6.28 -9.66
CA PRO A 143 -29.32 7.13 -8.61
C PRO A 143 -28.52 6.38 -7.54
N VAL A 144 -28.94 5.15 -7.19
CA VAL A 144 -28.22 4.34 -6.20
C VAL A 144 -26.85 3.91 -6.75
N LEU A 145 -26.80 3.52 -8.03
CA LEU A 145 -25.55 3.16 -8.69
C LEU A 145 -24.57 4.34 -8.75
N TYR A 146 -25.06 5.55 -9.05
CA TYR A 146 -24.21 6.75 -9.00
C TYR A 146 -23.67 7.04 -7.60
N GLY A 147 -24.46 6.80 -6.55
CA GLY A 147 -23.99 6.89 -5.16
C GLY A 147 -22.85 5.93 -4.85
N VAL A 148 -22.97 4.66 -5.29
CA VAL A 148 -21.92 3.65 -5.13
C VAL A 148 -20.67 4.02 -5.95
N PHE A 149 -20.83 4.50 -7.19
CA PHE A 149 -19.71 4.97 -8.01
C PHE A 149 -18.97 6.16 -7.37
N LEU A 150 -19.70 7.12 -6.81
CA LEU A 150 -19.11 8.25 -6.08
C LEU A 150 -18.35 7.76 -4.85
N TYR A 151 -18.95 6.87 -4.05
CA TYR A 151 -18.27 6.27 -2.90
C TYR A 151 -16.98 5.56 -3.30
N MET A 152 -17.01 4.70 -4.31
CA MET A 152 -15.81 4.01 -4.81
C MET A 152 -14.76 5.01 -5.31
N GLY A 153 -15.19 6.09 -5.98
CA GLY A 153 -14.31 7.18 -6.40
C GLY A 153 -13.59 7.82 -5.21
N VAL A 154 -14.33 8.27 -4.20
CA VAL A 154 -13.76 8.92 -3.01
C VAL A 154 -12.90 7.95 -2.19
N ALA A 155 -13.35 6.72 -1.98
CA ALA A 155 -12.60 5.70 -1.25
C ALA A 155 -11.27 5.36 -1.95
N SER A 156 -11.25 5.30 -3.29
CA SER A 156 -10.02 5.03 -4.05
C SER A 156 -8.97 6.15 -3.96
N LEU A 157 -9.39 7.36 -3.58
CA LEU A 157 -8.49 8.50 -3.36
C LEU A 157 -7.86 8.47 -1.96
N ASN A 158 -8.48 7.77 -0.99
CA ASN A 158 -7.91 7.58 0.34
C ASN A 158 -6.69 6.65 0.25
N GLY A 159 -5.55 7.12 0.78
CA GLY A 159 -4.27 6.40 0.68
C GLY A 159 -3.42 6.79 -0.53
N VAL A 160 -3.84 7.77 -1.33
CA VAL A 160 -2.96 8.43 -2.31
C VAL A 160 -2.21 9.57 -1.61
N GLN A 161 -0.87 9.50 -1.57
CA GLN A 161 -0.03 10.51 -0.91
C GLN A 161 -0.30 11.95 -1.39
N PHE A 162 -0.70 12.12 -2.66
CA PHE A 162 -1.09 13.42 -3.19
C PHE A 162 -2.29 14.03 -2.46
N MET A 163 -3.29 13.22 -2.10
CA MET A 163 -4.47 13.70 -1.37
C MET A 163 -4.13 14.11 0.06
N ASP A 164 -3.28 13.35 0.73
CA ASP A 164 -2.80 13.72 2.07
C ASP A 164 -2.06 15.06 2.02
N ARG A 165 -1.22 15.28 1.00
CA ARG A 165 -0.52 16.56 0.80
C ARG A 165 -1.42 17.71 0.38
N LEU A 166 -2.47 17.43 -0.39
CA LEU A 166 -3.48 18.41 -0.74
C LEU A 166 -4.26 18.85 0.51
N GLN A 167 -4.61 17.91 1.39
CA GLN A 167 -5.23 18.21 2.68
C GLN A 167 -4.28 19.04 3.58
N LEU A 168 -2.98 18.74 3.60
CA LEU A 168 -1.98 19.55 4.31
C LEU A 168 -1.89 20.99 3.79
N LEU A 169 -2.17 21.24 2.50
CA LEU A 169 -2.20 22.59 1.94
C LEU A 169 -3.41 23.39 2.43
N LEU A 170 -4.54 22.73 2.70
CA LEU A 170 -5.77 23.35 3.20
C LEU A 170 -5.81 23.43 4.74
N MET A 171 -4.94 22.70 5.43
CA MET A 171 -4.89 22.65 6.88
C MET A 171 -4.06 23.80 7.46
N PRO A 172 -4.57 24.56 8.46
CA PRO A 172 -3.78 25.59 9.13
C PRO A 172 -2.66 24.96 9.97
N ALA A 173 -1.49 25.60 9.98
CA ALA A 173 -0.26 25.11 10.63
C ALA A 173 -0.38 24.71 12.12
N LYS A 174 -1.43 25.17 12.81
CA LYS A 174 -1.69 24.85 14.22
C LYS A 174 -2.27 23.45 14.45
N HIS A 175 -2.96 22.87 13.46
CA HIS A 175 -3.60 21.56 13.60
C HIS A 175 -2.86 20.46 12.82
N GLN A 176 -1.64 20.75 12.35
CA GLN A 176 -0.93 19.86 11.46
C GLN A 176 -0.56 18.54 12.18
N PRO A 177 -0.97 17.38 11.66
CA PRO A 177 -0.62 16.10 12.26
C PRO A 177 0.89 15.85 12.19
N ASP A 178 1.40 15.08 13.16
CA ASP A 178 2.80 14.63 13.25
C ASP A 178 3.12 13.61 12.14
N LEU A 179 3.27 14.11 10.90
CA LEU A 179 3.72 13.34 9.75
C LEU A 179 5.24 13.42 9.63
N VAL A 180 5.89 12.28 9.37
CA VAL A 180 7.37 12.14 9.32
C VAL A 180 8.00 13.08 8.28
N TYR A 181 7.26 13.44 7.23
CA TYR A 181 7.69 14.38 6.18
C TYR A 181 7.95 15.80 6.70
N LEU A 182 7.18 16.29 7.68
CA LEU A 182 7.32 17.65 8.22
C LEU A 182 8.59 17.83 9.06
N ARG A 183 9.16 16.75 9.57
CA ARG A 183 10.35 16.80 10.43
C ARG A 183 11.64 17.01 9.65
N HIS A 184 11.66 16.66 8.37
CA HIS A 184 12.87 16.64 7.54
C HIS A 184 12.83 17.65 6.38
N VAL A 185 11.65 18.11 5.94
CA VAL A 185 11.51 19.03 4.79
C VAL A 185 10.74 20.29 5.21
N PRO A 186 11.24 21.52 4.90
CA PRO A 186 10.53 22.74 5.23
C PRO A 186 9.19 22.84 4.49
N LEU A 187 8.13 23.22 5.21
CA LEU A 187 6.74 23.33 4.72
C LEU A 187 6.60 24.07 3.37
N ARG A 188 7.36 25.15 3.16
CA ARG A 188 7.31 25.94 1.92
C ARG A 188 7.66 25.12 0.67
N LYS A 189 8.61 24.17 0.80
CA LYS A 189 9.01 23.29 -0.30
C LYS A 189 7.94 22.23 -0.60
N VAL A 190 7.24 21.74 0.44
CA VAL A 190 6.10 20.83 0.29
C VAL A 190 4.92 21.53 -0.41
N HIS A 191 4.62 22.77 -0.05
CA HIS A 191 3.58 23.56 -0.72
C HIS A 191 3.95 23.87 -2.18
N LEU A 192 5.22 24.18 -2.48
CA LEU A 192 5.67 24.38 -3.85
C LEU A 192 5.55 23.10 -4.69
N PHE A 193 5.94 21.96 -4.13
CA PHE A 193 5.83 20.66 -4.78
C PHE A 193 4.37 20.28 -5.09
N THR A 194 3.49 20.42 -4.11
CA THR A 194 2.05 20.15 -4.28
C THR A 194 1.41 21.09 -5.29
N PHE A 195 1.80 22.37 -5.31
CA PHE A 195 1.35 23.31 -6.32
C PHE A 195 1.74 22.88 -7.75
N ILE A 196 2.99 22.43 -7.94
CA ILE A 196 3.45 21.89 -9.23
C ILE A 196 2.64 20.64 -9.61
N GLN A 197 2.35 19.74 -8.66
CA GLN A 197 1.52 18.55 -8.92
C GLN A 197 0.08 18.91 -9.32
N ILE A 198 -0.54 19.89 -8.66
CA ILE A 198 -1.88 20.39 -9.01
C ILE A 198 -1.87 21.01 -10.41
N LEU A 199 -0.84 21.79 -10.75
CA LEU A 199 -0.68 22.38 -12.08
C LEU A 199 -0.55 21.29 -13.15
N CYS A 200 0.24 20.25 -12.91
CA CYS A 200 0.36 19.08 -13.78
C CYS A 200 -0.99 18.37 -13.96
N LEU A 201 -1.73 18.14 -12.86
CA LEU A 201 -3.05 17.51 -12.91
C LEU A 201 -4.06 18.35 -13.71
N ALA A 202 -4.07 19.67 -13.53
CA ALA A 202 -4.91 20.58 -14.28
C ALA A 202 -4.58 20.57 -15.78
N LEU A 203 -3.29 20.55 -16.13
CA LEU A 203 -2.84 20.45 -17.52
C LEU A 203 -3.30 19.13 -18.15
N LEU A 204 -3.17 18.00 -17.43
CA LEU A 204 -3.67 16.71 -17.89
C LEU A 204 -5.20 16.70 -18.04
N TRP A 205 -5.93 17.36 -17.14
CA TRP A 205 -7.38 17.48 -17.22
C TRP A 205 -7.82 18.24 -18.47
N VAL A 206 -7.17 19.38 -18.76
CA VAL A 206 -7.42 20.17 -19.97
C VAL A 206 -7.12 19.33 -21.20
N LEU A 207 -5.96 18.67 -21.28
CA LEU A 207 -5.60 17.83 -22.41
C LEU A 207 -6.58 16.65 -22.59
N LYS A 208 -7.00 16.00 -21.50
CA LYS A 208 -8.02 14.92 -21.52
C LYS A 208 -9.36 15.41 -22.07
N SER A 209 -9.74 16.67 -21.79
CA SER A 209 -11.00 17.24 -22.30
C SER A 209 -10.99 17.50 -23.81
N THR A 210 -9.82 17.44 -24.46
CA THR A 210 -9.67 17.60 -25.91
C THR A 210 -9.65 16.25 -26.65
N VAL A 211 -9.86 16.30 -27.97
CA VAL A 211 -9.77 15.12 -28.87
C VAL A 211 -8.39 14.45 -28.85
N ALA A 212 -7.36 15.17 -28.35
CA ALA A 212 -6.01 14.64 -28.16
C ALA A 212 -5.89 13.57 -27.07
N ALA A 213 -6.98 13.21 -26.37
CA ALA A 213 -6.99 12.13 -25.38
C ALA A 213 -6.45 10.79 -25.90
N ILE A 214 -6.46 10.56 -27.22
CA ILE A 214 -5.87 9.38 -27.87
C ILE A 214 -4.33 9.31 -27.62
N ILE A 215 -3.67 10.46 -27.38
CA ILE A 215 -2.21 10.58 -27.16
C ILE A 215 -1.85 10.44 -25.66
N PHE A 216 -2.78 10.01 -24.81
CA PHE A 216 -2.61 9.83 -23.36
C PHE A 216 -1.27 9.17 -22.91
N PRO A 217 -0.74 8.13 -23.58
CA PRO A 217 0.52 7.48 -23.20
C PRO A 217 1.72 8.42 -23.29
N VAL A 218 1.76 9.23 -24.35
CA VAL A 218 2.81 10.22 -24.58
C VAL A 218 2.70 11.36 -23.57
N MET A 219 1.47 11.71 -23.16
CA MET A 219 1.26 12.68 -22.09
C MET A 219 1.85 12.22 -20.75
N ILE A 220 1.67 10.95 -20.40
CA ILE A 220 2.25 10.40 -19.17
C ILE A 220 3.78 10.36 -19.23
N LEU A 221 4.35 10.02 -20.38
CA LEU A 221 5.80 10.13 -20.59
C LEU A 221 6.29 11.58 -20.42
N ALA A 222 5.54 12.57 -20.89
CA ALA A 222 5.85 13.98 -20.67
C ALA A 222 5.83 14.35 -19.18
N LEU A 223 4.93 13.79 -18.37
CA LEU A 223 4.95 13.98 -16.90
C LEU A 223 6.24 13.43 -16.26
N VAL A 224 6.78 12.34 -16.79
CA VAL A 224 8.07 11.80 -16.33
C VAL A 224 9.21 12.78 -16.68
N ALA A 225 9.14 13.46 -17.82
CA ALA A 225 10.09 14.52 -18.16
C ALA A 225 9.94 15.74 -17.25
N VAL A 226 8.70 16.14 -16.90
CA VAL A 226 8.45 17.19 -15.91
C VAL A 226 9.04 16.80 -14.55
N ARG A 227 8.87 15.53 -14.14
CA ARG A 227 9.50 14.99 -12.92
C ARG A 227 11.03 15.09 -12.98
N LYS A 228 11.64 14.75 -14.11
CA LYS A 228 13.09 14.86 -14.29
C LYS A 228 13.57 16.32 -14.31
N THR A 229 12.70 17.26 -14.68
CA THR A 229 12.98 18.70 -14.59
C THR A 229 12.92 19.19 -13.14
N MET A 230 12.05 18.58 -12.32
CA MET A 230 11.93 18.87 -10.89
C MET A 230 13.20 18.49 -10.10
N ASP A 231 13.99 17.52 -10.58
CA ASP A 231 15.32 17.18 -10.04
C ASP A 231 16.31 18.37 -10.06
N TYR A 232 16.09 19.38 -10.93
CA TYR A 232 16.92 20.59 -10.97
C TYR A 232 16.51 21.64 -9.91
N MET A 233 15.27 21.57 -9.41
CA MET A 233 14.71 22.59 -8.51
C MET A 233 14.76 22.20 -7.03
N PHE A 234 14.91 20.90 -6.73
CA PHE A 234 14.95 20.33 -5.40
C PHE A 234 16.19 19.46 -5.20
N SER A 235 16.74 19.44 -3.99
CA SER A 235 17.85 18.53 -3.66
C SER A 235 17.37 17.08 -3.70
N GLN A 236 18.19 16.16 -4.22
CA GLN A 236 17.87 14.72 -4.31
C GLN A 236 17.44 14.11 -2.96
N HIS A 237 17.94 14.66 -1.84
CA HIS A 237 17.52 14.22 -0.51
C HIS A 237 16.07 14.60 -0.22
N GLU A 238 15.66 15.84 -0.49
CA GLU A 238 14.28 16.32 -0.28
C GLU A 238 13.29 15.60 -1.22
N LEU A 239 13.70 15.36 -2.47
CA LEU A 239 12.87 14.65 -3.44
C LEU A 239 12.68 13.18 -3.05
N SER A 240 13.71 12.52 -2.53
CA SER A 240 13.61 11.11 -2.07
C SER A 240 12.58 10.95 -0.93
N PHE A 241 12.48 11.92 -0.02
CA PHE A 241 11.42 11.90 1.00
C PHE A 241 10.04 12.21 0.41
N LEU A 242 9.94 13.10 -0.58
CA LEU A 242 8.67 13.44 -1.22
C LEU A 242 8.19 12.41 -2.27
N ASP A 243 9.05 11.57 -2.81
CA ASP A 243 8.70 10.63 -3.89
C ASP A 243 8.85 9.15 -3.52
N ASP A 244 9.47 8.83 -2.37
CA ASP A 244 9.60 7.44 -1.96
C ASP A 244 8.23 6.80 -1.73
N VAL A 245 7.97 5.78 -2.54
CA VAL A 245 6.90 4.78 -2.44
C VAL A 245 7.16 3.81 -1.26
N ILE A 246 7.83 4.28 -0.21
CA ILE A 246 8.17 3.47 0.97
C ILE A 246 7.25 3.94 2.10
N PRO A 247 6.43 3.03 2.67
CA PRO A 247 5.34 3.38 3.57
C PRO A 247 5.82 4.20 4.77
N GLU A 248 5.15 5.34 5.00
CA GLU A 248 5.33 6.17 6.20
C GLU A 248 5.21 5.35 7.49
N LYS A 249 4.34 4.33 7.51
CA LYS A 249 4.15 3.44 8.67
C LYS A 249 5.38 2.58 8.97
N ASP A 250 6.10 2.10 7.94
CA ASP A 250 7.32 1.30 8.15
C ASP A 250 8.55 2.18 8.35
N LYS A 251 8.60 3.39 7.77
CA LYS A 251 9.61 4.40 8.11
C LYS A 251 9.43 4.87 9.56
N LYS A 252 8.22 5.16 10.02
CA LYS A 252 7.90 5.47 11.41
C LYS A 252 8.30 4.34 12.35
N LYS A 253 7.91 3.08 12.07
CA LYS A 253 8.37 1.92 12.86
C LYS A 253 9.89 1.76 12.87
N LYS A 254 10.57 1.98 11.73
CA LYS A 254 12.04 1.88 11.62
C LYS A 254 12.76 3.04 12.32
N GLU A 255 12.22 4.25 12.24
CA GLU A 255 12.74 5.43 12.93
C GLU A 255 12.50 5.33 14.44
N ASP A 256 11.31 4.93 14.87
CA ASP A 256 10.99 4.64 16.27
C ASP A 256 11.87 3.51 16.80
N ALA A 257 12.14 2.47 16.01
CA ALA A 257 13.08 1.41 16.38
C ALA A 257 14.54 1.90 16.43
N LYS A 258 14.95 2.80 15.53
CA LYS A 258 16.29 3.41 15.53
C LYS A 258 16.46 4.40 16.68
N GLN A 259 15.45 5.21 17.00
CA GLN A 259 15.43 6.09 18.16
C GLN A 259 15.42 5.28 19.45
N LYS A 260 14.62 4.22 19.57
CA LYS A 260 14.67 3.30 20.72
C LYS A 260 16.04 2.62 20.86
N LYS A 261 16.69 2.25 19.76
CA LYS A 261 18.07 1.71 19.78
C LYS A 261 19.10 2.76 20.20
N LYS A 262 19.01 4.00 19.70
CA LYS A 262 19.87 5.12 20.10
C LYS A 262 19.67 5.53 21.57
N MET A 263 18.42 5.53 22.04
CA MET A 263 18.09 5.82 23.44
C MET A 263 18.67 4.74 24.34
N ARG A 264 18.54 3.45 23.97
CA ARG A 264 19.14 2.33 24.71
C ARG A 264 20.68 2.34 24.72
N SER A 265 21.33 2.81 23.65
CA SER A 265 22.80 2.91 23.64
C SER A 265 23.32 4.09 24.47
N ILE A 266 22.58 5.20 24.52
CA ILE A 266 22.93 6.36 25.36
C ILE A 266 22.76 6.03 26.85
N ASP A 267 21.73 5.27 27.20
CA ASP A 267 21.47 4.83 28.59
C ASP A 267 22.57 3.87 29.10
N SER A 268 23.10 2.99 28.23
CA SER A 268 24.22 2.11 28.58
C SER A 268 25.57 2.82 28.72
N ASP A 269 25.77 3.95 28.04
CA ASP A 269 27.01 4.74 28.13
C ASP A 269 27.02 5.67 29.37
N ILE A 270 25.85 5.98 29.93
CA ILE A 270 25.70 6.81 31.14
C ILE A 270 25.94 6.01 32.43
N GLU A 271 25.65 4.70 32.46
CA GLU A 271 25.93 3.86 33.64
C GLU A 271 27.40 3.48 33.82
N ASP A 272 28.27 3.69 32.81
CA ASP A 272 29.68 3.27 32.84
C ASP A 272 30.68 4.46 32.98
N SER A 273 30.18 5.68 33.26
CA SER A 273 31.01 6.88 33.32
C SER A 273 30.75 7.77 34.53
N ASP A 274 30.94 7.24 35.74
CA ASP A 274 31.20 8.05 36.93
C ASP A 274 32.24 7.36 37.82
N PHE A 275 33.49 7.85 37.82
CA PHE A 275 34.38 8.05 38.98
C PHE A 275 35.80 8.47 38.52
N PRO A 276 36.25 9.70 38.79
CA PRO A 276 37.66 10.05 38.61
C PRO A 276 38.49 9.58 39.83
N TYR A 277 39.48 8.72 39.57
CA TYR A 277 40.50 8.30 40.53
C TYR A 277 41.40 9.50 40.89
N ASN A 278 41.53 9.83 42.17
CA ASN A 278 42.48 10.84 42.66
C ASN A 278 43.44 10.18 43.66
N GLU A 279 44.68 9.96 43.24
CA GLU A 279 45.79 9.60 44.12
C GLU A 279 46.14 10.82 44.99
N ASN A 280 46.12 10.66 46.32
CA ASN A 280 47.04 11.27 47.28
C ASN A 280 46.57 10.94 48.71
N VAL A 281 47.28 10.04 49.40
CA VAL A 281 47.06 9.71 50.81
C VAL A 281 48.27 10.17 51.63
N PRO A 282 48.06 10.86 52.76
CA PRO A 282 48.93 10.72 53.92
C PRO A 282 48.18 10.01 55.06
N SER A 283 48.85 8.97 55.57
CA SER A 283 48.43 8.07 56.64
C SER A 283 48.35 8.74 58.02
N ILE A 284 47.22 8.58 58.74
CA ILE A 284 47.13 8.73 60.21
C ILE A 284 46.21 7.62 60.77
N LYS A 285 46.50 7.21 62.01
CA LYS A 285 46.42 5.85 62.58
C LYS A 285 45.51 5.86 63.85
N ILE A 286 45.03 4.67 64.28
CA ILE A 286 44.63 4.25 65.68
C ILE A 286 43.11 4.33 66.01
N PRO A 287 42.47 3.41 66.78
CA PRO A 287 42.59 1.94 66.91
C PRO A 287 41.21 1.19 67.01
N MET A 288 41.22 -0.14 66.90
CA MET A 288 40.16 -1.01 67.44
C MET A 288 40.43 -1.31 68.91
N ASP A 289 39.43 -1.20 69.77
CA ASP A 289 39.25 -2.09 70.93
C ASP A 289 37.81 -1.98 71.46
N MET A 290 37.12 -3.12 71.52
CA MET A 290 36.50 -3.70 72.72
C MET A 290 35.51 -4.82 72.34
N MET A 291 36.06 -6.03 72.25
CA MET A 291 35.70 -7.27 72.95
C MET A 291 34.25 -7.58 73.38
N GLU A 292 33.95 -8.88 73.25
CA GLU A 292 32.98 -9.72 74.00
C GLU A 292 31.50 -9.68 73.51
N GLN A 293 30.80 -10.79 73.23
CA GLN A 293 30.90 -12.19 73.65
C GLN A 293 30.09 -13.08 72.68
N GLU A 294 30.67 -14.23 72.31
CA GLU A 294 30.04 -15.39 71.64
C GLU A 294 29.44 -16.35 72.71
N PRO A 295 28.50 -17.30 72.42
CA PRO A 295 28.88 -18.53 71.68
C PRO A 295 27.81 -19.27 70.83
N PHE A 296 28.27 -19.76 69.68
CA PHE A 296 28.31 -21.17 69.21
C PHE A 296 27.23 -22.26 69.54
N LEU A 297 26.74 -22.85 68.43
CA LEU A 297 26.60 -24.28 68.04
C LEU A 297 25.47 -25.22 68.56
N GLY A 298 24.85 -25.91 67.57
CA GLY A 298 24.49 -27.34 67.59
C GLY A 298 23.00 -27.64 67.34
N ASP A 299 22.55 -28.72 66.69
CA ASP A 299 23.16 -29.82 65.93
C ASP A 299 22.00 -30.69 65.37
N LYS A 300 22.28 -31.47 64.32
CA LYS A 300 21.63 -32.74 63.88
C LYS A 300 20.74 -32.85 62.63
N ALA A 301 21.19 -33.82 61.85
CA ALA A 301 20.62 -34.48 60.68
C ALA A 301 19.84 -35.78 61.04
N SER A 302 19.26 -36.36 59.97
CA SER A 302 18.95 -37.79 59.72
C SER A 302 17.57 -38.38 60.01
N ASP A 303 16.95 -38.78 58.88
CA ASP A 303 16.31 -40.08 58.57
C ASP A 303 14.96 -40.50 59.18
N ARG A 304 13.97 -40.73 58.30
CA ARG A 304 13.60 -42.10 57.83
C ARG A 304 12.40 -42.13 56.86
N ASP A 305 12.68 -42.70 55.69
CA ASP A 305 11.95 -43.77 54.97
C ASP A 305 10.44 -43.68 54.59
N LYS A 306 10.24 -43.62 53.27
CA LYS A 306 9.65 -44.64 52.36
C LYS A 306 8.18 -45.14 52.51
N SER A 307 7.49 -44.94 51.38
CA SER A 307 6.68 -45.88 50.55
C SER A 307 5.22 -46.23 50.86
N SER A 308 4.42 -45.95 49.81
CA SER A 308 3.41 -46.79 49.11
C SER A 308 2.00 -46.99 49.69
N SER A 309 1.06 -46.42 48.90
CA SER A 309 -0.11 -47.04 48.24
C SER A 309 -1.41 -47.35 49.02
N PHE A 310 -2.51 -47.23 48.24
CA PHE A 310 -3.89 -47.70 48.44
C PHE A 310 -4.81 -46.90 49.38
N LEU A 311 -5.81 -46.18 48.83
CA LEU A 311 -7.14 -46.75 48.51
C LEU A 311 -8.13 -45.66 48.03
N ASP A 312 -8.85 -46.01 46.96
CA ASP A 312 -10.07 -45.37 46.47
C ASP A 312 -11.17 -45.20 47.53
N ARG A 313 -11.93 -44.10 47.44
CA ARG A 313 -13.41 -44.23 47.40
C ARG A 313 -14.13 -42.98 46.86
N HIS A 314 -14.83 -43.23 45.76
CA HIS A 314 -15.97 -42.53 45.17
C HIS A 314 -17.02 -41.98 46.15
N SER A 315 -17.70 -40.89 45.74
CA SER A 315 -19.19 -40.74 45.63
C SER A 315 -19.60 -39.25 45.75
N SER A 316 -19.91 -38.56 44.65
CA SER A 316 -21.25 -38.38 44.02
C SER A 316 -22.17 -37.35 44.71
N CYS A 317 -22.35 -36.19 44.09
CA CYS A 317 -23.57 -35.73 43.40
C CYS A 317 -23.22 -34.53 42.51
#